data_AF-A0A5C7ZDZ5-F1
#
_entry.id   AF-A0A5C7ZDZ5-F1
#
_cell.length_a   1.000
_cell.length_b   1.000
_cell.length_c   1.000
_cell.angle_alpha   90.00
_cell.angle_beta   90.00
_cell.angle_gamma   90.00
#
_symmetry.space_group_name_H-M   'P 1'
#
loop_
_entity.id
_entity.type
_entity.pdbx_description
1 polymer ?
#
loop_
_entity_poly.entity_id
_entity_poly.type
_entity_poly.pdbx_seq_one_letter_code
_entity_poly.pdbx_strand_id
1 'polypeptide(L)' 'MTRRKRRNHSPEFKAKVAIAALKGDKTLAELAQQFDVHPNQITDWKSQLVEH' A
#
# COMPACT_ATOMS: atom_id res chain seq x y z
N MET A 1 4.56 -26.82 -3.97
CA MET A 1 4.01 -25.56 -3.41
C MET A 1 3.82 -24.58 -4.55
N THR A 2 2.58 -24.24 -4.91
CA THR A 2 2.29 -23.27 -5.98
C THR A 2 2.67 -21.87 -5.50
N ARG A 3 3.70 -21.28 -6.12
CA ARG A 3 4.15 -19.92 -5.82
C ARG A 3 2.99 -18.96 -6.13
N ARG A 4 2.35 -18.39 -5.10
CA ARG A 4 1.31 -17.36 -5.27
C ARG A 4 1.87 -16.27 -6.18
N LYS A 5 1.19 -16.05 -7.32
CA LYS A 5 1.58 -15.05 -8.32
C LYS A 5 1.64 -13.69 -7.61
N ARG A 6 2.82 -13.05 -7.58
CA ARG A 6 2.97 -11.71 -6.99
C ARG A 6 1.99 -10.79 -7.70
N ARG A 7 1.09 -10.15 -6.95
CA ARG A 7 0.17 -9.16 -7.50
C ARG A 7 1.00 -7.90 -7.76
N ASN A 8 1.28 -7.60 -9.03
CA ASN A 8 1.94 -6.36 -9.40
C ASN A 8 0.91 -5.23 -9.30
N HIS A 9 1.14 -4.28 -8.40
CA HIS A 9 0.34 -3.07 -8.30
C HIS A 9 0.97 -1.98 -9.16
N SER A 10 0.14 -1.29 -9.95
CA SER A 10 0.57 -0.13 -10.73
C SER A 10 1.11 0.97 -9.82
N PRO A 11 2.11 1.76 -10.27
CA PRO A 11 2.69 2.85 -9.48
C PRO A 11 1.64 3.89 -9.04
N GLU A 12 0.64 4.17 -9.87
CA GLU A 12 -0.49 5.05 -9.56
C GLU A 12 -1.30 4.55 -8.35
N PHE A 13 -1.50 3.24 -8.26
CA PHE A 13 -2.21 2.61 -7.15
C PHE A 13 -1.42 2.70 -5.85
N LYS A 14 -0.11 2.42 -5.91
CA LYS A 14 0.79 2.56 -4.76
C LYS A 14 0.81 3.99 -4.24
N ALA A 15 0.90 4.98 -5.15
CA ALA A 15 0.87 6.40 -4.81
C ALA A 15 -0.45 6.80 -4.14
N LYS A 16 -1.60 6.37 -4.70
CA LYS A 16 -2.91 6.64 -4.10
C LYS A 16 -3.04 6.08 -2.69
N VAL A 17 -2.59 4.85 -2.47
CA VAL A 17 -2.63 4.20 -1.15
C VAL A 17 -1.67 4.87 -0.17
N ALA A 18 -0.47 5.23 -0.61
CA ALA A 18 0.52 5.93 0.22
C ALA A 18 0.08 7.36 0.58
N ILE A 19 -0.53 8.10 -0.35
CA ILE A 19 -1.13 9.42 -0.05
C ILE A 19 -2.28 9.28 0.95
N ALA A 20 -3.15 8.28 0.80
CA ALA A 20 -4.21 8.01 1.76
C ALA A 20 -3.66 7.65 3.16
N ALA A 21 -2.55 6.90 3.20
CA ALA A 21 -1.84 6.57 4.43
C ALA A 21 -1.09 7.76 5.06
N LEU A 22 -0.66 8.74 4.25
CA LEU A 22 -0.05 10.00 4.72
C LEU A 22 -1.10 10.97 5.26
N LYS A 23 -2.27 11.01 4.62
CA LYS A 23 -3.37 11.91 5.01
C LYS A 23 -3.97 11.57 6.38
N GLY A 24 -3.79 10.32 6.84
CA GLY A 24 -4.19 9.90 8.19
C GLY A 24 -5.69 9.69 8.38
N ASP A 25 -6.49 9.84 7.32
CA ASP A 25 -7.95 9.64 7.36
C ASP A 25 -8.35 8.20 7.70
N LYS A 26 -7.47 7.22 7.43
CA LYS A 26 -7.73 5.79 7.65
C LYS A 26 -6.51 5.10 8.20
N THR A 27 -6.75 4.13 9.10
CA THR A 27 -5.68 3.30 9.63
C THR A 27 -5.07 2.42 8.54
N LEU A 28 -3.80 2.03 8.69
CA LEU A 28 -3.13 1.11 7.76
C LEU A 28 -3.90 -0.21 7.62
N ALA A 29 -4.56 -0.66 8.68
CA ALA A 29 -5.39 -1.87 8.69
C ALA A 29 -6.67 -1.71 7.84
N GLU A 30 -7.34 -0.56 7.93
CA GLU A 30 -8.52 -0.29 7.10
C GLU A 30 -8.17 -0.08 5.64
N LEU A 31 -7.05 0.59 5.35
CA LEU A 31 -6.53 0.70 3.99
C LEU A 31 -6.14 -0.68 3.44
N ALA A 32 -5.55 -1.53 4.27
CA ALA A 32 -5.23 -2.89 3.91
C ALA A 32 -6.46 -3.71 3.53
N GLN A 33 -7.56 -3.56 4.29
CA GLN A 33 -8.83 -4.22 4.00
C GLN A 33 -9.51 -3.62 2.75
N GLN A 34 -9.51 -2.30 2.61
CA GLN A 34 -10.19 -1.60 1.50
C GLN A 34 -9.51 -1.84 0.16
N PHE A 35 -8.18 -1.91 0.15
CA PHE A 35 -7.38 -2.08 -1.07
C PHE A 35 -6.92 -3.53 -1.29
N ASP A 36 -7.27 -4.46 -0.40
CA ASP A 36 -6.82 -5.86 -0.39
C ASP A 36 -5.28 -5.96 -0.47
N VAL A 37 -4.60 -5.12 0.32
CA VAL A 37 -3.14 -5.01 0.38
C VAL A 37 -2.65 -5.27 1.78
N HIS A 38 -1.52 -5.95 1.91
CA HIS A 38 -0.91 -6.15 3.22
C HIS A 38 -0.44 -4.81 3.84
N PRO A 39 -0.67 -4.54 5.14
CA PRO A 39 -0.27 -3.29 5.79
C PRO A 39 1.22 -2.96 5.61
N ASN A 40 2.07 -4.01 5.63
CA ASN A 40 3.51 -3.87 5.42
C ASN A 40 3.88 -3.31 4.03
N GLN A 41 3.05 -3.57 2.99
CA GLN A 41 3.25 -2.97 1.66
C GLN A 41 2.86 -1.50 1.65
N ILE A 42 1.85 -1.11 2.44
CA ILE A 42 1.45 0.30 2.57
C ILE A 42 2.58 1.09 3.25
N THR A 43 3.20 0.52 4.28
CA THR A 43 4.36 1.12 4.96
C THR A 43 5.54 1.29 4.00
N ASP A 44 5.84 0.26 3.22
CA ASP A 44 6.88 0.31 2.17
C ASP A 44 6.61 1.42 1.15
N TRP A 45 5.39 1.49 0.60
CA TRP A 45 5.02 2.53 -0.35
C TRP A 45 5.02 3.93 0.25
N LYS A 46 4.65 4.06 1.53
CA LYS A 46 4.72 5.32 2.27
C LYS A 46 6.16 5.78 2.42
N SER A 47 7.09 4.88 2.79
CA SER A 47 8.52 5.18 2.85
C SER A 47 9.07 5.58 1.49
N GLN A 48 8.72 4.85 0.42
CA GLN A 48 9.13 5.20 -0.95
C GLN A 48 8.64 6.59 -1.39
N LEU A 49 7.55 7.10 -0.83
CA LEU A 49 6.97 8.41 -1.17
C LEU A 49 7.55 9.56 -0.34
N VAL A 50 8.12 9.28 0.83
CA VAL A 50 8.76 10.28 1.71
C VAL A 50 10.25 10.41 1.41
N GLU A 51 10.88 9.34 0.94
CA GLU A 51 12.31 9.33 0.58
C GLU A 51 12.58 9.91 -0.83
N HIS A 52 11.56 10.46 -1.50
CA HIS A 52 11.65 11.12 -2.80
C HIS A 52 11.17 12.57 -2.70
#